data_AF-A0A925MZC5-F1
#
_entry.id   AF-A0A925MZC5-F1
#
_cell.length_a   1.000
_cell.length_b   1.000
_cell.length_c   1.000
_cell.angle_alpha   90.00
_cell.angle_beta   90.00
_cell.angle_gamma   90.00
#
_symmetry.space_group_name_H-M   'P 1'
#
loop_
_entity.id
_entity.type
_entity.pdbx_description
1 polymer ?
#
loop_
_entity_poly.entity_id
_entity_poly.type
_entity_poly.pdbx_seq_one_letter_code
_entity_poly.pdbx_strand_id
1 'polypeptide(L)'
;MSKSVVVTARVTPQIVEALDGLAKRMGRSRASIVAEAIREYAEEQAAFLDFVEEGERDIDEGRCLTREEIEGWLDERIANANALAEAKRAKAA
;
A
#
# COMPACT_ATOMS: atom_id res chain seq x y z
N MET A 1 2.14 1.15 28.86
CA MET A 1 2.33 2.59 28.64
C MET A 1 3.58 2.78 27.79
N SER A 2 3.45 2.80 26.45
CA SER A 2 4.56 3.25 25.61
C SER A 2 4.75 4.75 25.87
N LYS A 3 5.96 5.15 26.25
CA LYS A 3 6.26 6.57 26.44
C LYS A 3 6.33 7.22 25.06
N SER A 4 5.62 8.32 24.87
CA SER A 4 5.81 9.15 23.67
C SER A 4 7.22 9.75 23.69
N VAL A 5 7.82 9.84 22.50
CA VAL A 5 9.12 10.49 22.29
C VAL A 5 8.88 11.82 21.59
N VAL A 6 9.61 12.86 22.00
CA VAL A 6 9.54 14.18 21.37
C VAL A 6 10.46 14.20 20.16
N VAL A 7 9.89 14.51 19.00
CA VAL A 7 10.64 14.75 17.76
C VAL A 7 10.60 16.26 17.47
N THR A 8 11.77 16.87 17.25
CA THR A 8 11.89 18.28 16.86
C THR A 8 12.39 18.34 15.43
N ALA A 9 11.61 18.97 14.55
CA ALA A 9 11.93 19.13 13.14
C ALA A 9 11.66 20.57 12.69
N ARG A 10 12.42 21.03 11.70
CA ARG A 10 12.16 22.32 11.04
C ARG A 10 11.09 22.13 9.97
N VAL A 11 10.07 22.96 10.01
CA VAL A 11 9.00 23.02 9.01
C VAL A 11 8.83 24.44 8.51
N THR A 12 8.31 24.61 7.31
CA THR A 12 8.07 25.94 6.74
C THR A 12 6.84 26.58 7.38
N PRO A 13 6.74 27.93 7.39
CA PRO A 13 5.55 28.63 7.89
C PRO A 13 4.25 28.18 7.21
N GLN A 14 4.31 27.89 5.91
CA GLN A 14 3.17 27.43 5.12
C GLN A 14 2.62 26.08 5.63
N ILE A 15 3.51 25.17 6.07
CA ILE A 15 3.09 23.89 6.66
C ILE A 15 2.39 24.14 8.01
N VAL A 16 2.90 25.06 8.82
CA VAL A 16 2.27 25.41 10.11
C VAL A 16 0.87 25.98 9.90
N GLU A 17 0.70 26.89 8.95
CA GLU A 17 -0.61 27.47 8.60
C GLU A 17 -1.60 26.41 8.12
N ALA A 18 -1.14 25.47 7.27
CA ALA A 18 -1.97 24.36 6.79
C ALA A 18 -2.42 23.45 7.95
N LEU A 19 -1.49 23.09 8.84
CA LEU A 19 -1.79 22.28 10.03
C LEU A 19 -2.78 22.97 10.98
N ASP A 20 -2.70 24.30 11.11
CA ASP A 20 -3.65 25.08 11.90
C ASP A 20 -5.05 25.11 11.28
N GLY A 21 -5.12 25.22 9.96
CA GLY A 21 -6.37 25.08 9.22
C GLY A 21 -7.02 23.72 9.45
N LEU A 22 -6.23 22.64 9.36
CA LEU A 22 -6.69 21.27 9.60
C LEU A 22 -7.15 21.06 11.05
N ALA A 23 -6.36 21.51 12.02
CA ALA A 23 -6.68 21.41 13.44
C ALA A 23 -8.06 22.03 13.76
N LYS A 24 -8.32 23.23 13.23
CA LYS A 24 -9.61 23.93 13.41
C LYS A 24 -10.78 23.18 12.76
N ARG A 25 -10.59 22.67 11.54
CA ARG A 25 -11.66 21.97 10.79
C ARG A 25 -11.99 20.60 11.37
N MET A 26 -10.98 19.88 11.86
CA MET A 26 -11.11 18.52 12.37
C MET A 26 -11.39 18.47 13.88
N GLY A 27 -11.27 19.59 14.59
CA GLY A 27 -11.40 19.63 16.06
C GLY A 27 -10.29 18.85 16.78
N ARG A 28 -9.10 18.74 16.17
CA ARG A 28 -7.96 17.98 16.70
C ARG A 28 -6.78 18.90 16.99
N SER A 29 -5.91 18.48 17.92
CA SER A 29 -4.70 19.24 18.21
C SER A 29 -3.69 19.13 17.07
N ARG A 30 -2.92 20.20 16.84
CA ARG A 30 -1.82 20.20 15.85
C ARG A 30 -0.86 19.03 16.08
N ALA A 31 -0.51 18.77 17.33
CA ALA A 31 0.37 17.66 17.70
C ALA A 31 -0.22 16.29 17.35
N SER A 32 -1.53 16.09 17.51
CA SER A 32 -2.19 14.83 17.12
C SER A 32 -2.18 14.63 15.61
N ILE A 33 -2.37 15.69 14.83
CA ILE A 33 -2.33 15.61 13.36
C ILE A 33 -0.91 15.28 12.89
N VAL A 34 0.10 15.96 13.47
CA VAL A 34 1.51 15.71 13.14
C VAL A 34 1.92 14.28 13.49
N ALA A 35 1.55 13.79 14.68
CA ALA A 35 1.86 12.43 15.09
C ALA A 35 1.22 11.37 14.18
N GLU A 36 -0.02 11.61 13.74
CA GLU A 36 -0.71 10.73 12.80
C GLU A 36 -0.06 10.74 11.42
N ALA A 37 0.22 11.92 10.86
CA ALA A 37 0.87 12.04 9.56
C ALA A 37 2.26 11.38 9.55
N ILE A 38 3.04 11.53 10.63
CA ILE A 38 4.35 10.87 10.76
C ILE A 38 4.19 9.34 10.84
N ARG A 39 3.20 8.84 11.58
CA ARG A 39 2.93 7.41 11.70
C ARG A 39 2.54 6.81 10.35
N GLU A 40 1.56 7.41 9.68
CA GLU A 40 1.08 6.95 8.37
C GLU A 40 2.21 6.92 7.35
N TYR A 41 3.02 7.99 7.29
CA TYR A 41 4.18 8.03 6.42
C TYR A 41 5.19 6.93 6.75
N ALA A 42 5.53 6.74 8.02
CA ALA A 42 6.50 5.72 8.42
C ALA A 42 6.00 4.30 8.12
N GLU A 43 4.73 4.01 8.38
CA GLU A 43 4.11 2.72 8.09
C GLU A 43 4.07 2.44 6.58
N GLU A 44 3.69 3.43 5.77
CA GLU A 44 3.65 3.30 4.30
C GLU A 44 5.06 3.09 3.72
N GLN A 45 6.04 3.88 4.15
CA GLN A 45 7.41 3.75 3.65
C GLN A 45 8.04 2.42 4.07
N ALA A 46 7.80 1.97 5.31
CA ALA A 46 8.28 0.66 5.77
C ALA A 46 7.64 -0.47 4.94
N ALA A 47 6.31 -0.46 4.78
CA ALA A 47 5.62 -1.47 4.00
C ALA A 47 6.07 -1.50 2.52
N PHE A 48 6.36 -0.34 1.95
CA PHE A 48 6.89 -0.27 0.58
C PHE A 48 8.29 -0.86 0.47
N LEU A 49 9.19 -0.53 1.42
CA LEU A 49 10.55 -1.08 1.44
C LEU A 49 10.52 -2.60 1.66
N ASP A 50 9.72 -3.07 2.61
CA ASP A 50 9.53 -4.51 2.87
C ASP A 50 9.02 -5.23 1.60
N PHE A 51 8.09 -4.62 0.86
CA PHE A 51 7.59 -5.17 -0.40
C PHE A 51 8.67 -5.25 -1.49
N VAL A 52 9.53 -4.23 -1.59
CA VAL A 52 10.64 -4.24 -2.55
C VAL A 52 11.67 -5.31 -2.18
N GLU A 53 12.06 -5.40 -0.91
CA GLU A 53 12.99 -6.43 -0.42
C GLU A 53 12.45 -7.85 -0.66
N GLU A 54 11.14 -8.07 -0.46
CA GLU A 54 10.49 -9.34 -0.81
C GLU A 54 10.63 -9.65 -2.31
N GLY A 55 10.39 -8.66 -3.17
CA GLY A 55 10.50 -8.81 -4.61
C GLY A 55 11.94 -9.13 -5.06
N GLU A 56 12.94 -8.49 -4.45
CA GLU A 56 14.35 -8.80 -4.71
C GLU A 56 14.68 -10.24 -4.30
N ARG A 57 14.18 -10.68 -3.13
CA ARG A 57 14.35 -12.07 -2.68
C ARG A 57 13.64 -13.07 -3.58
N ASP A 58 12.44 -12.76 -4.06
CA ASP A 58 11.72 -13.60 -5.02
C ASP A 58 12.51 -13.78 -6.32
N ILE A 59 13.18 -12.72 -6.79
CA ILE A 59 14.06 -12.80 -7.97
C ILE A 59 15.27 -13.71 -7.68
N ASP A 60 15.95 -13.50 -6.55
CA ASP A 60 17.12 -14.28 -6.16
C ASP A 60 16.80 -15.78 -5.96
N GLU A 61 15.63 -16.08 -5.45
CA GLU A 61 15.15 -17.45 -5.21
C GLU A 61 14.44 -18.05 -6.44
N GLY A 62 14.39 -17.33 -7.57
CA GLY A 62 13.80 -17.78 -8.82
C GLY A 62 12.27 -17.91 -8.79
N ARG A 63 11.61 -17.27 -7.82
CA ARG A 63 10.14 -17.13 -7.73
C ARG A 63 9.60 -15.99 -8.59
N CYS A 64 10.16 -15.81 -9.76
CA CYS A 64 9.70 -14.84 -10.75
C CYS A 64 9.38 -15.55 -12.07
N LEU A 65 8.45 -14.99 -12.85
CA LEU A 65 8.17 -15.46 -14.20
C LEU A 65 8.78 -14.50 -15.21
N THR A 66 9.36 -15.05 -16.27
CA THR A 66 9.68 -14.32 -17.48
C THR A 66 8.41 -13.85 -18.18
N ARG A 67 8.57 -12.98 -19.18
CA ARG A 67 7.45 -12.45 -19.95
C ARG A 67 6.66 -13.56 -20.64
N GLU A 68 7.35 -14.51 -21.25
CA GLU A 68 6.74 -15.63 -21.96
C GLU A 68 5.98 -16.56 -21.00
N GLU A 69 6.55 -16.79 -19.81
CA GLU A 69 5.92 -17.62 -18.78
C GLU A 69 4.64 -16.97 -18.20
N ILE A 70 4.65 -15.65 -17.95
CA ILE A 70 3.47 -14.96 -17.45
C ILE A 70 2.35 -14.89 -18.52
N GLU A 71 2.69 -14.72 -19.80
CA GLU A 71 1.72 -14.72 -20.90
C GLU A 71 1.00 -16.08 -20.99
N GLY A 72 1.76 -17.19 -20.98
CA GLY A 72 1.17 -18.53 -20.98
C GLY A 72 0.29 -18.79 -19.75
N TRP A 73 0.76 -18.38 -18.56
CA TRP A 73 0.00 -18.51 -17.32
C TRP A 73 -1.32 -17.73 -17.34
N LEU A 74 -1.33 -16.52 -17.92
CA LEU A 74 -2.53 -15.70 -18.06
C LEU A 74 -3.53 -16.31 -19.05
N ASP A 75 -3.06 -16.78 -20.20
CA ASP A 75 -3.90 -17.39 -21.24
C ASP A 75 -4.62 -18.63 -20.69
N GLU A 76 -3.91 -19.49 -19.96
CA GLU A 76 -4.50 -20.66 -19.30
C GLU A 76 -5.60 -20.28 -18.30
N ARG A 77 -5.37 -19.22 -17.51
CA ARG A 77 -6.36 -18.75 -16.53
C ARG A 77 -7.60 -18.17 -17.19
N ILE A 78 -7.43 -17.41 -18.26
CA ILE A 78 -8.55 -16.84 -19.02
C ILE A 78 -9.38 -17.97 -19.66
N ALA A 79 -8.73 -18.94 -20.27
CA ALA A 79 -9.41 -20.10 -20.86
C ALA A 79 -10.22 -20.88 -19.80
N ASN A 80 -9.62 -21.14 -18.63
CA ASN A 80 -10.29 -21.81 -17.52
C ASN A 80 -11.50 -21.01 -16.99
N ALA A 81 -11.35 -19.68 -16.85
CA ALA A 81 -12.44 -18.82 -16.40
C ALA A 81 -13.62 -18.84 -17.38
N ASN A 82 -13.34 -18.81 -18.68
CA ASN A 82 -14.35 -18.89 -19.73
C ASN A 82 -15.08 -20.24 -19.74
N ALA A 83 -14.34 -21.35 -19.66
CA ALA A 83 -14.92 -22.69 -19.59
C ALA A 83 -15.84 -22.87 -18.37
N LEU A 84 -15.45 -22.33 -17.21
CA LEU A 84 -16.29 -22.32 -16.02
C LEU A 84 -17.56 -21.47 -16.19
N ALA A 85 -17.46 -20.32 -16.86
CA ALA A 85 -18.61 -19.47 -17.14
C ALA A 85 -19.60 -20.14 -18.11
N GLU A 86 -19.10 -20.81 -19.13
CA GLU A 86 -19.92 -21.58 -20.08
C GLU A 86 -20.61 -22.77 -19.42
N ALA A 87 -19.89 -23.54 -18.60
CA ALA A 87 -20.46 -24.64 -17.84
C ALA A 87 -21.57 -24.17 -16.88
N LYS A 88 -21.38 -23.01 -16.23
CA LYS A 88 -22.42 -22.40 -15.38
C LYS A 88 -23.65 -21.99 -16.17
N ARG A 89 -23.50 -21.40 -17.36
CA ARG A 89 -24.61 -21.02 -18.24
C ARG A 89 -25.38 -22.24 -18.74
N ALA A 90 -24.68 -23.29 -19.16
CA ALA A 90 -25.30 -24.52 -19.63
C ALA A 90 -26.10 -25.25 -18.53
N LYS A 91 -25.68 -25.14 -17.26
CA LYS A 91 -26.41 -25.71 -16.12
C LYS A 91 -27.63 -24.88 -15.70
N ALA A 92 -27.73 -23.62 -16.13
CA ALA A 92 -28.82 -22.71 -15.80
C ALA A 92 -29.92 -22.66 -16.88
N ALA A 93 -29.69 -23.31 -18.03
CA ALA A 93 -30.66 -23.52 -19.11
C ALA A 93 -31.34 -24.90 -18.96
#